data_AF-A0A936XFH6-F1
#
_entry.id   AF-A0A936XFH6-F1
#
_cell.length_a   1.000
_cell.length_b   1.000
_cell.length_c   1.000
_cell.angle_alpha   90.00
_cell.angle_beta   90.00
_cell.angle_gamma   90.00
#
_symmetry.space_group_name_H-M   'P 1'
#
loop_
_entity.id
_entity.type
_entity.pdbx_description
1 polymer ?
#
loop_
_entity_poly.entity_id
_entity_poly.type
_entity_poly.pdbx_seq_one_letter_code
_entity_poly.pdbx_strand_id
1 'polypeptide(L)'
;MRTIGIFLSFFLLVPVFRTANPSTVKPGSLSGSHFKVPDLPIHGSNSLQATVQQNDTTALKQSDWYQAAIKNIEASEYQFHGEKGGKLFKSFNRKQQLQGKFSADAFVLKPRVDVAGDWQMKLRVKGIYCGNQPVYALHADPVSTQQGNDLMFSHGDEFSVEYINNEEGVRQNFIIQKQPEDNPVSLAVHLEVNKDWKIHAVNNQELKFSTAPK
;
A
#
# COMPACT_ATOMS: atom_id res chain seq x y z
N MET A 1 -8.20 17.22 18.93
CA MET A 1 -7.98 15.77 19.12
C MET A 1 -8.01 15.13 17.74
N ARG A 2 -6.94 14.45 17.29
CA ARG A 2 -6.90 13.78 15.98
C ARG A 2 -7.14 12.30 16.22
N THR A 3 -8.14 11.73 15.56
CA THR A 3 -8.55 10.33 15.71
C THR A 3 -8.32 9.65 14.37
N ILE A 4 -7.52 8.59 14.36
CA ILE A 4 -7.41 7.70 13.21
C ILE A 4 -8.16 6.42 13.57
N GLY A 5 -9.20 6.10 12.80
CA GLY A 5 -9.89 4.82 12.87
C GLY A 5 -9.18 3.83 11.95
N ILE A 6 -8.67 2.74 12.52
CA ILE A 6 -8.10 1.64 11.74
C ILE A 6 -9.05 0.46 11.91
N PHE A 7 -9.64 0.00 10.81
CA PHE A 7 -10.45 -1.21 10.80
C PHE A 7 -9.53 -2.43 10.74
N LEU A 8 -9.39 -3.13 11.86
CA LEU A 8 -8.83 -4.48 11.88
C LEU A 8 -9.98 -5.47 11.68
N SER A 9 -9.98 -6.19 10.57
CA SER A 9 -10.97 -7.24 10.30
C SER A 9 -10.30 -8.61 10.44
N PHE A 10 -10.79 -9.42 11.37
CA PHE A 10 -10.37 -10.81 11.55
C PHE A 10 -11.28 -11.70 10.70
N PHE A 11 -10.75 -12.29 9.63
CA PHE A 11 -11.44 -13.34 8.88
C PHE A 11 -10.71 -14.66 9.06
N LEU A 12 -11.39 -15.65 9.66
CA LEU A 12 -11.09 -17.06 9.47
C LEU A 12 -11.65 -17.44 8.10
N LEU A 13 -10.79 -17.60 7.10
CA LEU A 13 -11.17 -18.04 5.76
C LEU A 13 -10.73 -19.48 5.53
N VAL A 14 -11.72 -20.33 5.22
CA VAL A 14 -11.53 -21.68 4.68
C VAL A 14 -10.88 -21.55 3.30
N PRO A 15 -9.87 -22.36 2.95
CA PRO A 15 -9.17 -22.21 1.68
C PRO A 15 -10.09 -22.49 0.49
N VAL A 16 -10.23 -21.49 -0.40
CA VAL A 16 -10.82 -21.66 -1.73
C VAL A 16 -9.67 -21.77 -2.72
N PHE A 17 -9.45 -22.98 -3.24
CA PHE A 17 -8.50 -23.19 -4.33
C PHE A 17 -9.09 -22.61 -5.62
N ARG A 18 -8.46 -21.55 -6.15
CA ARG A 18 -8.65 -21.12 -7.53
C ARG A 18 -7.49 -21.65 -8.37
N THR A 19 -7.81 -22.49 -9.35
CA THR A 19 -6.87 -22.92 -10.38
C THR A 19 -6.63 -21.76 -11.34
N ALA A 20 -5.38 -21.33 -11.46
CA ALA A 20 -4.95 -20.37 -12.47
C ALA A 20 -4.83 -21.10 -13.82
N ASN A 21 -5.59 -20.62 -14.81
CA ASN A 21 -5.46 -21.03 -16.21
C ASN A 21 -4.40 -20.12 -16.86
N PRO A 22 -3.26 -20.62 -17.36
CA PRO A 22 -2.25 -19.77 -17.97
C PRO A 22 -2.65 -19.43 -19.42
N SER A 23 -3.09 -18.19 -19.65
CA SER A 23 -3.20 -17.65 -21.00
C SER A 23 -1.80 -17.27 -21.51
N THR A 24 -1.30 -18.06 -22.45
CA THR A 24 -0.10 -17.81 -23.23
C THR A 24 -0.31 -16.60 -24.15
N VAL A 25 0.36 -15.48 -23.87
CA VAL A 25 0.54 -14.40 -24.84
C VAL A 25 1.95 -14.51 -25.40
N LYS A 26 2.05 -14.78 -26.72
CA LYS A 26 3.33 -14.75 -27.46
C LYS A 26 3.85 -13.31 -27.50
N PRO A 27 5.16 -13.08 -27.30
CA PRO A 27 5.76 -11.77 -27.57
C PRO A 27 5.75 -11.50 -29.07
N GLY A 28 5.02 -10.46 -29.48
CA GLY A 28 5.13 -9.87 -30.81
C GLY A 28 6.46 -9.14 -30.93
N SER A 29 7.27 -9.58 -31.89
CA SER A 29 8.49 -8.90 -32.33
C SER A 29 8.15 -7.53 -32.91
N LEU A 30 8.61 -6.45 -32.26
CA LEU A 30 8.64 -5.11 -32.86
C LEU A 30 10.01 -4.94 -33.52
N SER A 31 10.07 -5.37 -34.78
CA SER A 31 11.13 -5.01 -35.72
C SER A 31 11.10 -3.51 -35.98
N GLY A 32 12.29 -2.92 -36.12
CA GLY A 32 12.55 -1.49 -36.02
C GLY A 32 11.65 -0.60 -36.88
N SER A 33 10.91 0.29 -36.21
CA SER A 33 10.46 1.54 -36.78
C SER A 33 11.33 2.65 -36.18
N HIS A 34 12.18 3.24 -37.01
CA HIS A 34 12.93 4.44 -36.68
C HIS A 34 11.95 5.53 -36.23
N PHE A 35 12.06 5.96 -34.98
CA PHE A 35 11.42 7.18 -34.49
C PHE A 35 12.08 8.36 -35.22
N LYS A 36 11.40 8.92 -36.23
CA LYS A 36 11.83 10.15 -36.89
C LYS A 36 11.47 11.33 -35.99
N VAL A 37 12.47 11.89 -35.32
CA VAL A 37 12.37 13.24 -34.76
C VAL A 37 12.33 14.20 -35.97
N PRO A 38 11.31 15.05 -36.12
CA PRO A 38 11.33 16.09 -37.15
C PRO A 38 12.47 17.07 -36.86
N ASP A 39 13.31 17.35 -37.84
CA ASP A 39 14.29 18.43 -37.75
C ASP A 39 13.54 19.76 -37.62
N LEU A 40 13.70 20.41 -36.47
CA LEU A 40 13.17 21.74 -36.25
C LEU A 40 14.08 22.75 -36.96
N PRO A 41 13.55 23.64 -37.82
CA PRO A 41 14.36 24.63 -38.49
C PRO A 41 14.88 25.65 -37.46
N ILE A 42 16.19 25.63 -37.20
CA ILE A 42 16.85 26.69 -36.42
C ILE A 42 17.42 27.71 -37.40
N HIS A 43 16.61 28.70 -37.76
CA HIS A 43 17.08 29.92 -38.40
C HIS A 43 16.62 31.15 -37.61
N GLY A 44 17.59 31.98 -37.23
CA GLY A 44 17.36 33.36 -36.84
C GLY A 44 17.64 33.65 -35.36
N SER A 45 18.85 34.13 -35.08
CA SER A 45 19.15 34.91 -33.89
C SER A 45 18.31 36.19 -33.87
N ASN A 46 17.23 36.18 -33.09
CA ASN A 46 16.49 37.36 -32.67
C ASN A 46 16.29 37.31 -31.15
N SER A 47 16.49 38.46 -30.51
CA SER A 47 16.43 38.70 -29.06
C SER A 47 15.32 37.91 -28.35
N LEU A 48 15.71 37.08 -27.39
CA LEU A 48 14.82 36.32 -26.51
C LEU A 48 14.10 37.25 -25.51
N GLN A 49 13.08 37.96 -25.98
CA GLN A 49 11.93 38.23 -25.12
C GLN A 49 11.08 36.95 -25.13
N ALA A 50 11.28 36.11 -24.12
CA ALA A 50 10.45 34.92 -23.92
C ALA A 50 9.04 35.37 -23.51
N THR A 51 8.19 35.65 -24.49
CA THR A 51 6.75 35.71 -24.27
C THR A 51 6.32 34.30 -23.86
N VAL A 52 6.12 34.08 -22.56
CA VAL A 52 5.49 32.86 -22.06
C VAL A 52 4.06 32.86 -22.62
N GLN A 53 3.86 32.21 -23.77
CA GLN A 53 2.53 31.88 -24.22
C GLN A 53 1.90 30.99 -23.15
N GLN A 54 0.92 31.56 -22.44
CA GLN A 54 0.03 30.80 -21.58
C GLN A 54 -0.74 29.83 -22.49
N ASN A 55 -0.25 28.61 -22.60
CA ASN A 55 -0.96 27.56 -23.32
C ASN A 55 -2.30 27.34 -22.59
N ASP A 56 -3.40 27.68 -23.25
CA ASP A 56 -4.73 27.38 -22.73
C ASP A 56 -4.93 25.86 -22.74
N THR A 57 -4.79 25.26 -21.57
CA THR A 57 -4.94 23.81 -21.37
C THR A 57 -6.38 23.40 -21.10
N THR A 58 -7.35 24.32 -21.16
CA THR A 58 -8.74 24.05 -20.80
C THR A 58 -9.35 22.96 -21.69
N ALA A 59 -9.20 23.05 -23.00
CA ALA A 59 -9.67 22.03 -23.94
C ALA A 59 -8.96 20.68 -23.74
N LEU A 60 -7.65 20.70 -23.44
CA LEU A 60 -6.89 19.48 -23.14
C LEU A 60 -7.41 18.79 -21.88
N LYS A 61 -7.67 19.56 -20.81
CA LYS A 61 -8.21 19.04 -19.54
C LYS A 61 -9.61 18.48 -19.68
N GLN A 62 -10.39 18.92 -20.66
CA GLN A 62 -11.73 18.42 -20.95
C GLN A 62 -11.72 17.18 -21.87
N SER A 63 -10.59 16.87 -22.50
CA SER A 63 -10.49 15.72 -23.40
C SER A 63 -10.61 14.38 -22.66
N ASP A 64 -11.20 13.39 -23.33
CA ASP A 64 -11.38 12.04 -22.77
C ASP A 64 -10.04 11.39 -22.39
N TRP A 65 -9.00 11.61 -23.19
CA TRP A 65 -7.66 11.05 -22.89
C TRP A 65 -7.14 11.58 -21.55
N TYR A 66 -7.29 12.88 -21.31
CA TYR A 66 -6.79 13.51 -20.09
C TYR A 66 -7.54 12.97 -18.87
N GLN A 67 -8.87 12.88 -18.96
CA GLN A 67 -9.69 12.32 -17.90
C GLN A 67 -9.33 10.85 -17.61
N ALA A 68 -9.11 10.04 -18.65
CA ALA A 68 -8.66 8.66 -18.52
C ALA A 68 -7.26 8.59 -17.87
N ALA A 69 -6.34 9.47 -18.26
CA ALA A 69 -5.00 9.52 -17.69
C ALA A 69 -5.02 9.89 -16.20
N ILE A 70 -5.78 10.92 -15.82
CA ILE A 70 -5.94 11.30 -14.41
C ILE A 70 -6.58 10.16 -13.61
N LYS A 71 -7.65 9.53 -14.12
CA LYS A 71 -8.28 8.39 -13.47
C LYS A 71 -7.31 7.23 -13.25
N ASN A 72 -6.48 6.93 -14.25
CA ASN A 72 -5.47 5.87 -14.13
C ASN A 72 -4.38 6.22 -13.11
N ILE A 73 -3.94 7.49 -13.07
CA ILE A 73 -3.01 7.98 -12.06
C ILE A 73 -3.63 7.81 -10.66
N GLU A 74 -4.85 8.28 -10.45
CA GLU A 74 -5.55 8.18 -9.17
C GLU A 74 -5.75 6.72 -8.72
N ALA A 75 -6.10 5.82 -9.64
CA ALA A 75 -6.20 4.39 -9.34
C ALA A 75 -4.84 3.76 -9.00
N SER A 76 -3.77 4.18 -9.68
CA SER A 76 -2.42 3.67 -9.43
C SER A 76 -1.86 4.10 -8.07
N GLU A 77 -2.32 5.22 -7.50
CA GLU A 77 -1.86 5.69 -6.18
C GLU A 77 -2.15 4.67 -5.07
N TYR A 78 -3.20 3.86 -5.21
CA TYR A 78 -3.54 2.80 -4.25
C TYR A 78 -2.67 1.55 -4.36
N GLN A 79 -1.91 1.38 -5.44
CA GLN A 79 -1.06 0.21 -5.63
C GLN A 79 0.15 0.25 -4.69
N PHE A 80 0.63 -0.94 -4.34
CA PHE A 80 1.89 -1.08 -3.64
C PHE A 80 3.05 -0.98 -4.61
N HIS A 81 4.17 -0.44 -4.15
CA HIS A 81 5.41 -0.34 -4.92
C HIS A 81 6.57 -0.80 -4.04
N GLY A 82 7.19 -1.92 -4.42
CA GLY A 82 8.38 -2.45 -3.76
C GLY A 82 9.62 -1.60 -3.98
N GLU A 83 10.44 -1.45 -2.94
CA GLU A 83 11.81 -0.95 -3.07
C GLU A 83 12.76 -2.04 -3.59
N LYS A 84 13.96 -1.63 -4.02
CA LYS A 84 15.03 -2.58 -4.39
C LYS A 84 15.28 -3.54 -3.23
N GLY A 85 15.15 -4.84 -3.48
CA GLY A 85 15.33 -5.89 -2.48
C GLY A 85 14.04 -6.48 -1.91
N GLY A 86 12.85 -5.98 -2.27
CA GLY A 86 11.57 -6.68 -2.03
C GLY A 86 11.10 -6.80 -0.58
N LYS A 87 11.80 -6.19 0.39
CA LYS A 87 11.46 -6.27 1.82
C LYS A 87 10.63 -5.08 2.32
N LEU A 88 10.54 -4.02 1.52
CA LEU A 88 9.87 -2.78 1.88
C LEU A 88 9.02 -2.31 0.71
N PHE A 89 7.77 -1.98 0.99
CA PHE A 89 6.80 -1.49 0.03
C PHE A 89 6.23 -0.14 0.46
N LYS A 90 5.74 0.63 -0.50
CA LYS A 90 5.07 1.91 -0.27
C LYS A 90 3.74 1.94 -1.01
N SER A 91 2.80 2.69 -0.49
CA SER A 91 1.58 3.07 -1.21
C SER A 91 1.11 4.46 -0.78
N PHE A 92 0.21 5.04 -1.56
CA PHE A 92 -0.52 6.23 -1.18
C PHE A 92 -2.00 5.89 -0.99
N ASN A 93 -2.69 6.66 -0.15
CA ASN A 93 -4.13 6.60 -0.05
C ASN A 93 -4.65 8.01 -0.28
N ARG A 94 -5.06 8.29 -1.52
CA ARG A 94 -5.46 9.63 -1.95
C ARG A 94 -6.68 10.13 -1.17
N LYS A 95 -7.69 9.28 -1.01
CA LYS A 95 -8.95 9.65 -0.32
C LYS A 95 -8.70 10.09 1.12
N GLN A 96 -7.80 9.39 1.83
CA GLN A 96 -7.46 9.66 3.23
C GLN A 96 -6.23 10.55 3.41
N GLN A 97 -5.57 10.95 2.32
CA GLN A 97 -4.35 11.77 2.34
C GLN A 97 -3.20 11.11 3.13
N LEU A 98 -3.05 9.79 3.00
CA LEU A 98 -2.04 9.02 3.70
C LEU A 98 -0.93 8.52 2.78
N GLN A 99 0.26 8.34 3.36
CA GLN A 99 1.35 7.57 2.79
C GLN A 99 1.68 6.40 3.71
N GLY A 100 1.76 5.20 3.12
CA GLY A 100 2.12 3.97 3.81
C GLY A 100 3.52 3.49 3.49
N LYS A 101 4.17 2.85 4.48
CA LYS A 101 5.34 1.97 4.27
C LYS A 101 5.07 0.62 4.93
N PHE A 102 5.40 -0.47 4.25
CA PHE A 102 5.00 -1.82 4.65
C PHE A 102 6.20 -2.77 4.57
N SER A 103 6.46 -3.46 5.66
CA SER A 103 7.37 -4.60 5.78
C SER A 103 6.61 -5.76 6.41
N ALA A 104 7.25 -6.93 6.42
CA ALA A 104 6.65 -8.12 7.00
C ALA A 104 6.37 -7.99 8.51
N ASP A 105 7.18 -7.21 9.23
CA ASP A 105 7.05 -7.01 10.67
C ASP A 105 6.34 -5.72 11.06
N ALA A 106 6.07 -4.81 10.11
CA ALA A 106 5.56 -3.50 10.45
C ALA A 106 4.83 -2.80 9.30
N PHE A 107 3.89 -1.92 9.66
CA PHE A 107 3.47 -0.86 8.76
C PHE A 107 3.60 0.51 9.42
N VAL A 108 3.82 1.52 8.57
CA VAL A 108 3.96 2.91 8.96
C VAL A 108 2.98 3.74 8.16
N LEU A 109 2.16 4.53 8.85
CA LEU A 109 1.28 5.53 8.24
C LEU A 109 1.72 6.93 8.65
N LYS A 110 1.63 7.85 7.69
CA LYS A 110 1.83 9.29 7.91
C LYS A 110 0.99 10.09 6.90
N PRO A 111 0.76 11.39 7.12
CA PRO A 111 0.19 12.27 6.11
C PRO A 111 1.05 12.32 4.85
N ARG A 112 0.39 12.62 3.72
CA ARG A 112 1.10 13.01 2.50
C ARG A 112 1.80 14.35 2.70
N VAL A 113 2.92 14.55 2.00
CA VAL A 113 3.83 15.71 2.19
C VAL A 113 3.14 17.05 1.89
N ASP A 114 2.15 17.05 1.00
CA ASP A 114 1.33 18.19 0.60
C ASP A 114 0.18 18.50 1.57
N VAL A 115 0.03 17.74 2.66
CA VAL A 115 -1.07 17.86 3.62
C VAL A 115 -0.55 18.26 5.00
N ALA A 116 -1.28 19.13 5.69
CA ALA A 116 -0.90 19.63 7.01
C ALA A 116 -0.89 18.52 8.09
N GLY A 117 0.29 18.02 8.42
CA GLY A 117 0.48 17.15 9.57
C GLY A 117 1.87 16.55 9.65
N ASP A 118 2.46 16.62 10.84
CA ASP A 118 3.73 15.97 11.15
C ASP A 118 3.49 14.90 12.22
N TRP A 119 2.87 13.81 11.78
CA TRP A 119 2.68 12.62 12.61
C TRP A 119 3.07 11.37 11.85
N GLN A 120 3.55 10.38 12.60
CA GLN A 120 3.86 9.07 12.08
C GLN A 120 3.42 8.01 13.09
N MET A 121 2.56 7.10 12.64
CA MET A 121 2.18 5.91 13.40
C MET A 121 2.94 4.72 12.83
N LYS A 122 3.58 3.94 13.70
CA LYS A 122 4.19 2.65 13.33
C LYS A 122 3.54 1.57 14.17
N LEU A 123 2.98 0.57 13.51
CA LEU A 123 2.48 -0.65 14.15
C LEU A 123 3.41 -1.81 13.77
N ARG A 124 3.95 -2.51 14.76
CA ARG A 124 4.76 -3.71 14.57
C ARG A 124 3.98 -4.95 14.97
N VAL A 125 4.08 -5.99 14.16
CA VAL A 125 3.59 -7.32 14.47
C VAL A 125 4.63 -8.01 15.35
N LYS A 126 4.21 -8.60 16.47
CA LYS A 126 5.10 -9.39 17.36
C LYS A 126 4.93 -10.90 17.14
N GLY A 127 3.82 -11.31 16.54
CA GLY A 127 3.49 -12.71 16.26
C GLY A 127 2.06 -13.05 16.65
N ILE A 128 1.76 -14.34 16.58
CA ILE A 128 0.49 -14.95 16.99
C ILE A 128 0.69 -15.63 18.33
N TYR A 129 -0.26 -15.43 19.25
CA TYR A 129 -0.15 -15.86 20.65
C TYR A 129 -1.39 -16.64 21.09
N CYS A 130 -1.22 -17.51 22.08
CA CYS A 130 -2.28 -18.10 22.88
C CYS A 130 -2.10 -17.62 24.32
N GLY A 131 -2.98 -16.72 24.77
CA GLY A 131 -2.75 -15.95 25.99
C GLY A 131 -1.44 -15.16 25.88
N ASN A 132 -0.50 -15.39 26.79
CA ASN A 132 0.82 -14.74 26.77
C ASN A 132 1.92 -15.60 26.13
N GLN A 133 1.60 -16.78 25.61
CA GLN A 133 2.59 -17.68 25.01
C GLN A 133 2.64 -17.45 23.49
N PRO A 134 3.82 -17.21 22.90
CA PRO A 134 3.97 -17.11 21.45
C PRO A 134 3.72 -18.48 20.82
N VAL A 135 2.86 -18.51 19.80
CA VAL A 135 2.52 -19.71 19.03
C VAL A 135 3.23 -19.68 17.68
N TYR A 136 3.13 -18.55 16.97
CA TYR A 136 3.85 -18.34 15.72
C TYR A 136 4.64 -17.04 15.77
N ALA A 137 5.91 -17.12 15.37
CA ALA A 137 6.83 -16.00 15.31
C ALA A 137 6.96 -15.50 13.87
N LEU A 138 7.39 -14.25 13.71
CA LEU A 138 7.74 -13.75 12.38
C LEU A 138 8.93 -14.55 11.82
N HIS A 139 8.74 -15.14 10.64
CA HIS A 139 9.83 -15.74 9.90
C HIS A 139 10.94 -14.72 9.58
N ALA A 140 12.21 -15.14 9.69
CA ALA A 140 13.37 -14.26 9.50
C ALA A 140 13.52 -13.77 8.04
N ASP A 141 13.07 -14.57 7.09
CA ASP A 141 13.03 -14.22 5.67
C ASP A 141 11.64 -14.54 5.09
N PRO A 142 10.66 -13.63 5.29
CA PRO A 142 9.30 -13.83 4.83
C PRO A 142 9.20 -13.64 3.32
N VAL A 143 8.35 -14.43 2.68
CA VAL A 143 8.10 -14.33 1.24
C VAL A 143 7.01 -13.28 1.00
N SER A 144 7.30 -12.27 0.19
CA SER A 144 6.32 -11.25 -0.18
C SER A 144 5.72 -11.49 -1.56
N THR A 145 4.41 -11.37 -1.69
CA THR A 145 3.71 -11.31 -2.98
C THR A 145 2.95 -10.00 -3.10
N GLN A 146 3.02 -9.37 -4.27
CA GLN A 146 2.40 -8.07 -4.54
C GLN A 146 1.57 -8.14 -5.82
N GLN A 147 0.30 -7.75 -5.76
CA GLN A 147 -0.57 -7.66 -6.92
C GLN A 147 -1.45 -6.40 -6.84
N GLY A 148 -1.03 -5.34 -7.56
CA GLY A 148 -1.77 -4.08 -7.56
C GLY A 148 -1.84 -3.47 -6.15
N ASN A 149 -3.06 -3.40 -5.61
CA ASN A 149 -3.36 -2.83 -4.29
C ASN A 149 -3.45 -3.89 -3.16
N ASP A 150 -2.96 -5.09 -3.43
CA ASP A 150 -2.82 -6.21 -2.50
C ASP A 150 -1.33 -6.53 -2.27
N LEU A 151 -0.95 -6.69 -1.00
CA LEU A 151 0.40 -7.04 -0.56
C LEU A 151 0.32 -8.04 0.56
N MET A 152 0.94 -9.20 0.39
CA MET A 152 1.00 -10.25 1.39
C MET A 152 2.43 -10.61 1.75
N PHE A 153 2.68 -10.82 3.05
CA PHE A 153 3.92 -11.37 3.60
C PHE A 153 3.61 -12.70 4.27
N SER A 154 4.19 -13.78 3.74
CA SER A 154 4.05 -15.14 4.30
C SER A 154 5.21 -15.45 5.24
N HIS A 155 4.87 -15.86 6.46
CA HIS A 155 5.82 -16.28 7.49
C HIS A 155 5.89 -17.81 7.54
N GLY A 156 6.55 -18.39 6.54
CA GLY A 156 6.54 -19.84 6.33
C GLY A 156 5.14 -20.35 5.96
N ASP A 157 4.81 -21.56 6.42
CA ASP A 157 3.51 -22.20 6.21
C ASP A 157 2.54 -21.96 7.39
N GLU A 158 2.90 -21.08 8.34
CA GLU A 158 2.17 -20.88 9.59
C GLU A 158 1.08 -19.83 9.43
N PHE A 159 1.45 -18.63 9.01
CA PHE A 159 0.53 -17.51 8.82
C PHE A 159 1.05 -16.47 7.82
N SER A 160 0.15 -15.59 7.39
CA SER A 160 0.48 -14.41 6.57
C SER A 160 -0.08 -13.13 7.16
N VAL A 161 0.58 -12.02 6.82
CA VAL A 161 0.08 -10.65 7.02
C VAL A 161 -0.25 -10.08 5.64
N GLU A 162 -1.50 -9.71 5.42
CA GLU A 162 -1.99 -9.13 4.16
C GLU A 162 -2.40 -7.68 4.37
N TYR A 163 -2.06 -6.84 3.40
CA TYR A 163 -2.42 -5.44 3.33
C TYR A 163 -3.23 -5.19 2.06
N ILE A 164 -4.38 -4.54 2.20
CA ILE A 164 -5.21 -4.10 1.09
C ILE A 164 -5.37 -2.59 1.19
N ASN A 165 -5.08 -1.85 0.12
CA ASN A 165 -5.22 -0.41 0.09
C ASN A 165 -6.29 0.01 -0.92
N ASN A 166 -7.27 0.79 -0.50
CA ASN A 166 -8.38 1.25 -1.34
C ASN A 166 -8.94 2.58 -0.82
N GLU A 167 -10.04 3.08 -1.38
CA GLU A 167 -10.62 4.36 -0.94
C GLU A 167 -11.11 4.37 0.52
N GLU A 168 -11.40 3.21 1.10
CA GLU A 168 -11.81 3.05 2.51
C GLU A 168 -10.63 3.10 3.47
N GLY A 169 -9.39 2.98 2.95
CA GLY A 169 -8.16 3.08 3.72
C GLY A 169 -7.21 1.94 3.45
N VAL A 170 -6.36 1.69 4.44
CA VAL A 170 -5.45 0.55 4.49
C VAL A 170 -6.01 -0.47 5.48
N ARG A 171 -6.30 -1.66 4.98
CA ARG A 171 -6.73 -2.82 5.75
C ARG A 171 -5.54 -3.74 5.99
N GLN A 172 -5.46 -4.31 7.19
CA GLN A 172 -4.50 -5.35 7.54
C GLN A 172 -5.26 -6.61 7.98
N ASN A 173 -4.98 -7.74 7.34
CA ASN A 173 -5.50 -9.05 7.70
C ASN A 173 -4.37 -9.94 8.25
N PHE A 174 -4.71 -10.85 9.15
CA PHE A 174 -3.82 -11.89 9.67
C PHE A 174 -4.45 -13.24 9.36
N ILE A 175 -3.78 -14.04 8.52
CA ILE A 175 -4.34 -15.27 7.96
C ILE A 175 -3.55 -16.45 8.53
N ILE A 176 -4.20 -17.28 9.35
CA ILE A 176 -3.61 -18.51 9.88
C ILE A 176 -3.74 -19.60 8.83
N GLN A 177 -2.62 -20.14 8.36
CA GLN A 177 -2.58 -21.18 7.32
C GLN A 177 -2.50 -22.58 7.94
N LYS A 178 -1.71 -22.73 9.01
CA LYS A 178 -1.57 -23.97 9.76
C LYS A 178 -2.20 -23.80 11.14
N GLN A 179 -3.05 -24.75 11.52
CA GLN A 179 -3.57 -24.81 12.89
C GLN A 179 -2.42 -25.09 13.87
N PRO A 180 -2.32 -24.34 14.99
CA PRO A 180 -1.32 -24.61 16.01
C PRO A 180 -1.48 -26.01 16.61
N GLU A 181 -0.35 -26.67 16.92
CA GLU A 181 -0.30 -28.07 17.36
C GLU A 181 -1.14 -28.33 18.62
N ASP A 182 -1.14 -27.39 19.56
CA ASP A 182 -1.88 -27.49 20.83
C ASP A 182 -3.38 -27.18 20.70
N ASN A 183 -3.87 -26.90 19.50
CA ASN A 183 -5.27 -26.54 19.20
C ASN A 183 -5.89 -25.56 20.23
N PRO A 184 -5.34 -24.34 20.34
CA PRO A 184 -5.77 -23.40 21.36
C PRO A 184 -7.20 -22.92 21.13
N VAL A 185 -7.93 -22.73 22.24
CA VAL A 185 -9.32 -22.22 22.22
C VAL A 185 -9.39 -20.78 21.67
N SER A 186 -8.31 -20.01 21.77
CA SER A 186 -8.25 -18.63 21.31
C SER A 186 -6.85 -18.24 20.83
N LEU A 187 -6.79 -17.44 19.77
CA LEU A 187 -5.57 -16.83 19.26
C LEU A 187 -5.65 -15.31 19.36
N ALA A 188 -4.52 -14.68 19.62
CA ALA A 188 -4.34 -13.24 19.64
C ALA A 188 -3.20 -12.82 18.73
N VAL A 189 -3.37 -11.70 18.03
CA VAL A 189 -2.26 -11.04 17.33
C VAL A 189 -1.70 -9.99 18.27
N HIS A 190 -0.41 -10.09 18.59
CA HIS A 190 0.25 -9.10 19.43
C HIS A 190 0.84 -7.99 18.56
N LEU A 191 0.41 -6.76 18.81
CA LEU A 191 0.80 -5.57 18.07
C LEU A 191 1.45 -4.55 19.01
N GLU A 192 2.47 -3.87 18.52
CA GLU A 192 3.17 -2.80 19.25
C GLU A 192 3.08 -1.50 18.45
N VAL A 193 2.59 -0.43 19.09
CA VAL A 193 2.59 0.92 18.52
C VAL A 193 3.79 1.72 19.05
N ASN A 194 4.32 2.67 18.28
CA ASN A 194 5.37 3.56 18.76
C ASN A 194 4.92 4.43 19.95
N LYS A 195 5.86 4.74 20.86
CA LYS A 195 5.63 5.28 22.22
C LYS A 195 4.71 6.50 22.33
N ASP A 196 4.65 7.34 21.30
CA ASP A 196 3.89 8.59 21.33
C ASP A 196 2.38 8.40 21.09
N TRP A 197 1.96 7.16 20.78
CA TRP A 197 0.57 6.81 20.51
C TRP A 197 -0.08 6.09 21.69
N LYS A 198 -1.28 6.55 22.02
CA LYS A 198 -2.20 5.90 22.94
C LYS A 198 -3.24 5.12 22.14
N ILE A 199 -3.51 3.90 22.59
CA ILE A 199 -4.53 3.02 22.01
C ILE A 199 -5.77 3.08 22.90
N HIS A 200 -6.92 3.33 22.29
CA HIS A 200 -8.21 3.35 22.94
C HIS A 200 -9.10 2.30 22.29
N ALA A 201 -9.53 1.30 23.04
CA ALA A 201 -10.60 0.41 22.59
C ALA A 201 -11.91 1.20 22.55
N VAL A 202 -12.54 1.26 21.39
CA VAL A 202 -13.87 1.87 21.24
C VAL A 202 -14.94 0.82 21.51
N ASN A 203 -14.74 -0.36 20.95
CA ASN A 203 -15.54 -1.56 21.14
C ASN A 203 -14.69 -2.79 20.75
N ASN A 204 -15.32 -3.96 20.67
CA ASN A 204 -14.63 -5.23 20.38
C ASN A 204 -14.08 -5.34 18.94
N GLN A 205 -14.36 -4.37 18.07
CA GLN A 205 -14.01 -4.37 16.65
C GLN A 205 -13.26 -3.10 16.21
N GLU A 206 -13.07 -2.13 17.10
CA GLU A 206 -12.50 -0.83 16.74
C GLU A 206 -11.51 -0.34 17.80
N LEU A 207 -10.31 0.00 17.33
CA LEU A 207 -9.27 0.69 18.09
C LEU A 207 -9.07 2.09 17.53
N LYS A 208 -8.94 3.07 18.42
CA LYS A 208 -8.55 4.44 18.11
C LYS A 208 -7.14 4.73 18.59
N PHE A 209 -6.35 5.32 17.70
CA PHE A 209 -4.99 5.75 17.99
C PHE A 209 -4.98 7.28 18.12
N SER A 210 -4.38 7.79 19.19
CA SER A 210 -4.21 9.23 19.39
C SER A 210 -2.84 9.58 19.98
N THR A 211 -2.30 10.75 19.64
CA THR A 211 -1.12 11.29 20.32
C THR A 211 -1.53 12.21 21.46
N ALA A 212 -0.67 12.39 22.46
CA ALA A 212 -0.87 13.44 23.45
C ALA A 212 -0.91 14.81 22.74
N PRO A 213 -1.70 15.79 23.25
CA PRO A 213 -1.58 17.17 22.81
C PRO A 213 -0.12 17.62 23.00
N LYS A 214 0.46 18.25 21.98
CA LYS A 214 1.71 18.99 22.15
C LYS A 214 1.46 20.27 22.93
#